data_AF-A0A971TQQ1-F1
#
_entry.id   AF-A0A971TQQ1-F1
#
_cell.length_a   1.000
_cell.length_b   1.000
_cell.length_c   1.000
_cell.angle_alpha   90.00
_cell.angle_beta   90.00
_cell.angle_gamma   90.00
#
_symmetry.space_group_name_H-M   'P 1'
#
loop_
_entity.id
_entity.type
_entity.pdbx_description
1 polymer ?
#
loop_
_entity_poly.entity_id
_entity_poly.type
_entity_poly.pdbx_seq_one_letter_code
_entity_poly.pdbx_strand_id
1 'polypeptide(L)' 'MKKVTTSIMVLSIAAASSFAQAQQPAMKTDITLNLSQTGEPIEPFIYGQFIEHLGRCIYGGIWAEML' A
#
# COMPACT_ATOMS: atom_id res chain seq x y z
N MET A 1 10.05 -39.67 35.51
CA MET A 1 10.52 -38.26 35.48
C MET A 1 11.39 -37.95 34.26
N LYS A 2 12.34 -38.82 33.84
CA LYS A 2 13.22 -38.57 32.67
C LYS A 2 12.49 -38.40 31.31
N LYS A 3 11.40 -39.14 31.06
CA LYS A 3 10.65 -39.10 29.77
C LYS A 3 9.86 -37.79 29.55
N VAL A 4 9.40 -37.14 30.61
CA VAL A 4 8.62 -35.89 30.54
C VAL A 4 9.55 -34.71 30.23
N THR A 5 10.76 -34.69 30.79
CA THR A 5 11.76 -33.67 30.52
C THR A 5 12.25 -33.73 29.06
N THR A 6 12.39 -34.92 28.47
CA THR A 6 12.77 -35.07 27.06
C THR A 6 11.67 -34.59 26.11
N SER A 7 10.38 -34.85 26.38
CA SER A 7 9.27 -34.34 25.55
C SER A 7 9.12 -32.82 25.59
N ILE A 8 9.37 -32.18 26.74
CA ILE A 8 9.35 -30.72 26.86
C ILE A 8 10.51 -30.09 26.06
N MET A 9 11.67 -30.73 26.04
CA MET A 9 12.83 -30.25 25.28
C MET A 9 12.63 -30.37 23.75
N VAL A 10 11.99 -31.43 23.28
CA VAL A 10 11.70 -31.64 21.83
C VAL A 10 10.62 -30.68 21.32
N LEU A 11 9.62 -30.34 22.15
CA LEU A 11 8.56 -29.40 21.76
C LEU A 11 9.06 -27.96 21.63
N SER A 12 10.04 -27.55 22.43
CA SER A 12 10.64 -26.21 22.37
C SER A 12 11.52 -25.99 21.13
N ILE A 13 12.16 -27.05 20.61
CA ILE A 13 13.03 -26.94 19.41
C ILE A 13 12.19 -26.83 18.13
N ALA A 14 11.02 -27.47 18.07
CA ALA A 14 10.14 -27.41 16.89
C ALA A 14 9.42 -26.05 16.71
N ALA A 15 9.24 -25.27 17.78
CA ALA A 15 8.62 -23.94 17.71
C ALA A 15 9.58 -22.86 17.18
N ALA A 16 10.90 -23.07 17.26
CA ALA A 16 11.90 -22.09 16.81
C ALA A 16 12.04 -22.03 15.28
N SER A 17 11.69 -23.10 14.56
CA SER A 17 11.81 -23.17 13.09
C SER A 17 10.74 -22.37 12.33
N SER A 18 9.67 -21.92 13.00
CA SER A 18 8.58 -21.17 12.35
C SER A 18 8.82 -19.65 12.29
N PHE A 19 9.88 -19.14 12.93
CA PHE A 19 10.22 -17.71 12.94
C PHE A 19 11.28 -17.31 11.91
N ALA A 20 11.81 -18.26 11.13
CA ALA A 20 12.71 -17.96 10.03
C ALA A 20 11.92 -17.54 8.78
N GLN A 21 11.28 -16.36 8.81
CA GLN A 21 10.87 -15.71 7.58
C GLN A 21 12.13 -15.34 6.79
N ALA A 22 12.35 -15.99 5.66
CA ALA A 22 13.35 -15.54 4.69
C ALA A 22 13.01 -14.08 4.30
N GLN A 23 13.87 -13.13 4.67
CA GLN A 23 13.74 -11.76 4.18
C GLN A 23 13.91 -11.80 2.67
N GLN A 24 12.81 -11.58 1.95
CA GLN A 24 12.83 -11.45 0.51
C GLN A 24 13.75 -10.26 0.18
N PRO A 25 14.78 -10.45 -0.66
CA PRO A 25 15.74 -9.39 -0.93
C PRO A 25 14.99 -8.18 -1.47
N ALA A 26 15.27 -7.01 -0.89
CA ALA A 26 14.68 -5.77 -1.33
C ALA A 26 15.04 -5.53 -2.80
N MET A 27 14.03 -5.41 -3.67
CA MET A 27 14.26 -5.10 -5.07
C MET A 27 14.77 -3.66 -5.17
N LYS A 28 16.03 -3.50 -5.59
CA LYS A 28 16.62 -2.19 -5.84
C LYS A 28 16.10 -1.66 -7.18
N THR A 29 15.45 -0.51 -7.17
CA THR A 29 14.99 0.20 -8.38
C THR A 29 15.71 1.54 -8.44
N ASP A 30 16.48 1.75 -9.49
CA ASP A 30 17.18 3.01 -9.74
C ASP A 30 16.46 3.77 -10.87
N ILE A 31 16.19 5.07 -10.65
CA ILE A 31 15.59 5.97 -11.64
C ILE A 31 16.59 7.10 -11.93
N THR A 32 16.89 7.34 -13.20
CA THR A 32 17.74 8.46 -13.64
C THR A 32 16.89 9.52 -14.34
N LEU A 33 17.06 10.79 -13.95
CA LEU A 33 16.35 11.92 -14.54
C LEU A 33 17.37 12.89 -15.18
N ASN A 34 17.11 13.29 -16.43
CA ASN A 34 17.85 14.35 -17.11
C ASN A 34 17.00 15.62 -17.13
N LEU A 35 17.34 16.60 -16.28
CA LEU A 35 16.55 17.84 -16.14
C LEU A 35 16.67 18.79 -17.35
N SER A 36 17.64 18.57 -18.23
CA SER A 36 17.76 19.32 -19.48
C SER A 36 16.78 18.84 -20.55
N GLN A 37 16.19 17.64 -20.38
CA GLN A 37 15.15 17.12 -21.25
C GLN A 37 13.80 17.62 -20.76
N THR A 38 13.40 18.79 -21.23
CA THR A 38 12.08 19.36 -20.94
C THR A 38 11.08 18.93 -22.01
N GLY A 39 9.85 18.62 -21.59
CA GLY A 39 8.71 18.44 -22.48
C GLY A 39 7.80 19.67 -22.43
N GLU A 40 6.63 19.55 -23.06
CA GLU A 40 5.60 20.58 -22.97
C GLU A 40 5.14 20.80 -21.52
N PRO A 41 4.69 22.02 -21.16
CA PRO A 41 4.07 22.27 -19.87
C PRO A 41 2.92 21.29 -19.59
N ILE A 42 2.77 20.90 -18.32
CA ILE A 42 1.64 20.07 -17.91
C ILE A 42 0.37 20.88 -18.05
N GLU A 43 -0.53 20.45 -18.94
CA GLU A 43 -1.79 21.14 -19.17
C GLU A 43 -2.70 21.07 -17.93
N PRO A 44 -3.14 22.19 -17.34
CA PRO A 44 -3.90 22.16 -16.08
C PRO A 44 -5.20 21.34 -16.18
N PHE A 45 -5.80 21.26 -17.36
CA PHE A 45 -7.05 20.54 -17.60
C PHE A 45 -6.92 19.02 -17.55
N ILE A 46 -5.70 18.44 -17.46
CA ILE A 46 -5.56 17.00 -17.15
C ILE A 46 -6.10 16.64 -15.76
N TYR A 47 -6.20 17.64 -14.87
CA TYR A 47 -6.78 17.50 -13.54
C TYR A 47 -8.26 17.92 -13.50
N GLY A 48 -8.87 18.19 -14.66
CA GLY A 48 -10.27 18.57 -14.79
C GLY A 48 -11.22 17.51 -14.24
N GLN A 49 -12.39 17.95 -13.78
CA GLN A 49 -13.44 17.11 -13.24
C GLN A 49 -14.69 17.19 -14.12
N PHE A 50 -15.54 16.16 -14.06
CA PHE A 50 -16.84 16.16 -14.71
C PHE A 50 -17.96 16.18 -13.67
N ILE A 51 -18.93 17.07 -13.86
CA ILE A 51 -20.08 17.23 -12.98
C ILE A 51 -21.34 17.13 -13.85
N GLU A 52 -22.27 16.28 -13.40
CA GLU A 52 -23.52 16.02 -14.09
C GLU A 52 -24.69 16.15 -13.10
N HIS A 53 -25.86 16.55 -13.61
CA HIS A 53 -27.11 16.48 -12.85
C HIS A 53 -27.60 15.03 -12.71
N LEU A 54 -26.82 14.21 -12.00
CA LEU A 54 -27.11 12.79 -11.79
C LEU A 54 -27.09 12.43 -10.30
N GLY A 55 -28.18 11.80 -9.87
CA GLY A 55 -28.37 11.38 -8.48
C GLY A 55 -28.17 12.54 -7.50
N ARG A 56 -27.19 12.38 -6.60
CA ARG A 56 -26.84 13.40 -5.59
C ARG A 56 -25.57 14.18 -5.92
N CYS A 57 -25.10 14.17 -7.17
CA CYS A 57 -23.88 14.88 -7.56
C CYS A 57 -24.05 16.40 -7.36
N ILE A 58 -25.19 16.94 -7.82
CA ILE A 58 -25.54 18.35 -7.63
C ILE A 58 -26.34 18.53 -6.34
N TYR A 59 -27.59 18.06 -6.29
CA TYR A 59 -28.46 18.22 -5.12
C TYR A 59 -28.10 17.24 -4.01
N GLY A 60 -27.73 17.76 -2.84
CA GLY A 60 -27.22 16.94 -1.71
C GLY A 60 -25.75 16.53 -1.87
N GLY A 61 -25.06 17.03 -2.90
CA GLY A 61 -23.63 16.90 -3.12
C GLY A 61 -22.96 18.28 -3.03
N ILE A 62 -22.63 18.86 -4.19
CA ILE A 62 -21.95 20.16 -4.25
C ILE A 62 -22.88 21.32 -3.88
N TRP A 63 -24.17 21.22 -4.20
CA TRP A 63 -25.16 22.22 -3.81
C TRP A 63 -25.74 21.89 -2.43
N ALA A 64 -25.43 22.74 -1.45
CA ALA A 64 -25.80 22.58 -0.04
C ALA A 64 -26.81 23.64 0.45
N GLU A 65 -27.64 24.20 -0.44
CA GLU A 65 -28.78 25.03 0.00
C GLU A 65 -29.87 24.14 0.60
N MET A 66 -29.63 23.72 1.84
CA MET A 66 -30.62 23.33 2.82
C MET A 66 -30.04 23.72 4.18
N LEU A 67 -30.16 25.01 4.51
CA LEU A 67 -30.49 25.42 5.87
C LEU A 67 -32.00 25.32 6.03
#